data_AF-A0A1J5PQL7-F1
#
_entry.id   AF-A0A1J5PQL7-F1
#
_cell.length_a   1.000
_cell.length_b   1.000
_cell.length_c   1.000
_cell.angle_alpha   90.00
_cell.angle_beta   90.00
_cell.angle_gamma   90.00
#
_symmetry.space_group_name_H-M   'P 1'
#
loop_
_entity.id
_entity.type
_entity.pdbx_description
1 polymer ?
#
loop_
_entity_poly.entity_id
_entity_poly.type
_entity_poly.pdbx_seq_one_letter_code
_entity_poly.pdbx_strand_id
1 'polypeptide(L)'
;MVGLGEQRTEVLQVMDDLRSADVDFLTIGQYLQPTRKHHAVMRYVTPDEFAGYEKVAYTKGFLMVSASPLTRSSHHAGDDFAKLRAARAAKSR
;
A
#
# COMPACT_ATOMS: atom_id res chain seq x y z
N MET A 1 5.63 -3.14 2.55
CA MET A 1 6.13 -2.26 3.63
C MET A 1 7.24 -1.39 3.05
N VAL A 2 7.35 -0.14 3.48
CA VAL A 2 8.37 0.83 3.02
C VAL A 2 9.32 1.21 4.16
N GLY A 3 10.51 1.71 3.84
CA GLY A 3 11.58 2.02 4.79
C GLY A 3 12.62 0.91 4.97
N LEU A 4 12.67 -0.04 4.03
CA LEU A 4 13.62 -1.16 3.98
C LEU A 4 14.85 -0.88 3.10
N GLY A 5 14.90 0.29 2.45
CA GLY A 5 16.00 0.70 1.57
C GLY A 5 15.59 0.84 0.11
N GLU A 6 14.30 0.68 -0.17
CA GLU A 6 13.73 0.86 -1.50
C GLU A 6 13.73 2.33 -1.96
N GLN A 7 13.87 2.51 -3.26
CA GLN A 7 13.68 3.78 -3.94
C GLN A 7 12.21 3.96 -4.33
N ARG A 8 11.77 5.22 -4.40
CA ARG A 8 10.39 5.55 -4.81
C ARG A 8 9.99 4.89 -6.14
N THR A 9 10.90 4.86 -7.12
CA THR A 9 10.65 4.25 -8.44
C THR A 9 10.41 2.75 -8.37
N GLU A 10 11.08 2.03 -7.46
CA GLU A 10 10.87 0.59 -7.25
C GLU A 10 9.48 0.33 -6.67
N VAL A 11 9.03 1.17 -5.72
CA VAL A 11 7.67 1.10 -5.17
C VAL A 11 6.63 1.30 -6.28
N LEU A 12 6.86 2.27 -7.18
CA LEU A 12 5.94 2.54 -8.29
C LEU A 12 5.93 1.40 -9.33
N GLN A 13 7.07 0.77 -9.60
CA GLN A 13 7.14 -0.40 -10.47
C GLN A 13 6.36 -1.58 -9.89
N VAL A 14 6.52 -1.85 -8.59
CA VAL A 14 5.77 -2.92 -7.91
C VAL A 14 4.26 -2.67 -7.99
N MET A 15 3.80 -1.41 -7.95
CA MET A 15 2.39 -1.10 -8.16
C MET A 15 1.90 -1.52 -9.56
N ASP A 16 2.72 -1.33 -10.60
CA ASP A 16 2.39 -1.76 -11.97
C ASP A 16 2.38 -3.29 -12.11
N ASP A 17 3.33 -3.96 -11.46
CA ASP A 17 3.40 -5.43 -11.44
C ASP A 17 2.17 -6.02 -10.74
N LEU A 18 1.79 -5.45 -9.60
CA LEU A 18 0.58 -5.83 -8.86
C LEU A 18 -0.69 -5.59 -9.68
N ARG A 19 -0.74 -4.50 -10.45
CA ARG A 19 -1.88 -4.25 -11.34
C ARG A 19 -1.95 -5.21 -12.51
N SER A 20 -0.81 -5.62 -13.04
CA SER A 20 -0.70 -6.66 -14.08
C SER A 20 -1.13 -8.03 -13.57
N ALA A 21 -1.04 -8.26 -12.26
CA ALA A 21 -1.53 -9.45 -11.57
C ALA A 21 -2.97 -9.31 -11.03
N ASP A 22 -3.73 -8.31 -11.49
CA ASP A 22 -5.12 -8.05 -11.09
C ASP A 22 -5.35 -7.84 -9.57
N VAL A 23 -4.36 -7.30 -8.87
CA VAL A 23 -4.50 -6.98 -7.45
C VAL A 23 -5.30 -5.70 -7.25
N ASP A 24 -6.46 -5.81 -6.59
CA ASP A 24 -7.40 -4.69 -6.44
C ASP A 24 -7.19 -3.83 -5.20
N PHE A 25 -6.61 -4.40 -4.12
CA PHE A 25 -6.40 -3.70 -2.86
C PHE A 25 -4.91 -3.70 -2.49
N LEU A 26 -4.37 -2.50 -2.31
CA LEU A 26 -2.99 -2.27 -1.90
C LEU A 26 -2.91 -1.68 -0.49
N THR A 27 -2.04 -2.24 0.35
CA THR A 27 -1.68 -1.65 1.65
C THR A 27 -0.20 -1.26 1.67
N ILE A 28 0.10 -0.05 2.16
CA ILE A 28 1.46 0.47 2.28
C ILE A 28 1.64 1.00 3.70
N GLY A 29 2.44 0.27 4.48
CA GLY A 29 2.79 0.62 5.86
C GLY A 29 4.29 0.81 6.06
N GLN A 30 4.67 1.60 7.06
CA GLN A 30 6.07 1.75 7.48
C GLN A 30 6.58 0.43 8.07
N TYR A 31 7.77 0.02 7.63
CA TYR A 31 8.52 -1.02 8.29
C TYR A 31 9.00 -0.52 9.66
N LEU A 32 8.61 -1.23 10.71
CA LEU A 32 9.12 -1.02 12.06
C LEU A 32 9.94 -2.25 12.43
N GLN A 33 11.22 -2.05 12.69
CA GLN A 33 12.14 -3.11 13.08
C GLN A 33 11.65 -3.76 14.39
N PRO A 34 11.30 -5.06 14.39
CA PRO A 34 10.78 -5.71 15.60
C PRO A 34 11.81 -5.82 16.72
N THR A 35 13.06 -6.16 16.35
CA THR A 35 14.20 -6.25 17.27
C THR A 35 15.49 -5.89 16.54
N ARG A 36 16.56 -5.58 17.28
CA ARG A 36 17.88 -5.21 16.72
C ARG A 36 18.51 -6.27 15.79
N LYS A 37 18.02 -7.51 15.81
CA LYS A 37 18.51 -8.60 14.94
C LYS A 37 17.84 -8.61 13.56
N HIS A 38 16.73 -7.91 13.39
CA HIS A 38 16.05 -7.79 12.09
C HIS A 38 16.68 -6.69 11.25
N HIS A 39 16.31 -6.63 9.97
CA HIS A 39 16.77 -5.58 9.06
C HIS A 39 16.61 -4.19 9.70
N ALA A 40 17.61 -3.32 9.53
CA ALA A 40 17.52 -1.96 10.06
C ALA A 40 16.44 -1.16 9.31
N VAL A 41 15.80 -0.22 9.99
CA VAL A 41 14.99 0.78 9.29
C VAL A 41 15.95 1.69 8.54
N MET A 42 15.85 1.71 7.21
CA MET A 42 16.71 2.54 6.36
C MET A 42 16.18 3.96 6.24
N ARG A 43 14.85 4.12 6.30
CA ARG A 43 14.18 5.42 6.21
C ARG A 43 12.81 5.39 6.88
N TYR A 44 12.46 6.50 7.52
CA TYR A 44 11.08 6.78 7.92
C TYR A 44 10.42 7.60 6.83
N VAL A 45 9.42 7.01 6.17
CA VAL A 45 8.70 7.65 5.07
C VAL A 45 7.71 8.68 5.65
N THR A 46 7.64 9.87 5.04
CA THR A 46 6.79 10.95 5.57
C THR A 46 5.31 10.72 5.25
N PRO A 47 4.38 11.31 6.02
CA PRO A 47 2.95 11.26 5.70
C PRO A 47 2.63 11.75 4.27
N ASP A 48 3.32 12.77 3.78
CA ASP A 48 3.15 13.29 2.42
C ASP A 48 3.59 12.30 1.35
N GLU A 49 4.67 11.54 1.59
CA GLU A 49 5.07 10.46 0.69
C GLU A 49 4.03 9.33 0.65
N PHE A 50 3.44 8.96 1.80
CA PHE A 50 2.33 8.01 1.83
C PHE A 50 1.10 8.50 1.06
N ALA A 51 0.72 9.77 1.23
CA ALA A 51 -0.36 10.40 0.45
C ALA A 51 -0.03 10.42 -1.06
N GLY A 52 1.26 10.60 -1.40
CA GLY A 52 1.75 10.48 -2.77
C GLY A 52 1.58 9.07 -3.34
N TYR A 53 1.94 8.03 -2.58
CA TYR A 53 1.73 6.64 -2.98
C TYR A 53 0.25 6.30 -3.17
N GLU A 54 -0.62 6.77 -2.27
CA GLU A 54 -2.06 6.56 -2.36
C GLU A 54 -2.63 7.13 -3.66
N LYS A 55 -2.32 8.39 -3.97
CA LYS A 55 -2.77 9.06 -5.20
C LYS A 55 -2.32 8.31 -6.45
N VAL A 56 -1.05 7.89 -6.48
CA VAL A 56 -0.51 7.15 -7.63
C VAL A 56 -1.17 5.78 -7.76
N ALA A 57 -1.38 5.06 -6.66
CA ALA A 57 -2.07 3.78 -6.68
C ALA A 57 -3.51 3.90 -7.22
N TYR A 58 -4.29 4.88 -6.75
CA TYR A 58 -5.63 5.11 -7.33
C TYR A 58 -5.56 5.48 -8.82
N THR A 59 -4.57 6.27 -9.24
CA THR A 59 -4.36 6.60 -10.66
C THR A 59 -4.03 5.36 -11.51
N LYS A 60 -3.28 4.40 -10.95
CA LYS A 60 -2.97 3.10 -11.59
C LYS A 60 -4.15 2.12 -11.60
N GLY A 61 -5.26 2.45 -10.94
CA GLY A 61 -6.52 1.71 -11.02
C GLY A 61 -6.74 0.65 -9.94
N PHE A 62 -6.01 0.72 -8.82
CA PHE A 62 -6.40 -0.02 -7.61
C PHE A 62 -7.80 0.43 -7.16
N LEU A 63 -8.64 -0.53 -6.76
CA LEU A 63 -10.01 -0.23 -6.30
C LEU A 63 -10.04 0.26 -4.86
N MET A 64 -9.02 -0.11 -4.09
CA MET A 64 -8.85 0.31 -2.72
C MET A 64 -7.38 0.46 -2.38
N VAL A 65 -7.06 1.45 -1.58
CA VAL A 65 -5.70 1.69 -1.08
C VAL A 65 -5.77 2.08 0.39
N SER A 66 -4.86 1.56 1.20
CA SER A 66 -4.59 2.06 2.55
C SER A 66 -3.10 2.34 2.66
N ALA A 67 -2.73 3.61 2.80
CA ALA A 67 -1.33 4.02 2.85
C ALA A 67 -1.09 5.00 3.99
N SER A 68 -0.42 4.54 5.05
CA SER A 68 -0.07 5.38 6.19
C SER A 68 1.07 4.74 6.98
N PRO A 69 1.79 5.50 7.84
CA PRO A 69 2.84 4.91 8.67
C PRO A 69 2.36 3.71 9.51
N LEU A 70 1.11 3.75 9.98
CA LEU A 70 0.55 2.73 10.88
C LEU A 70 -0.29 1.67 10.17
N THR A 71 -0.47 1.75 8.85
CA THR A 71 -1.21 0.73 8.09
C THR A 71 -0.61 -0.66 8.35
N ARG A 72 -1.48 -1.63 8.64
CA ARG A 72 -1.16 -3.06 8.78
C ARG A 72 -2.18 -3.85 7.96
N SER A 73 -1.75 -4.98 7.40
CA SER A 73 -2.55 -5.76 6.45
C SER A 73 -3.89 -6.25 7.00
N SER A 74 -4.01 -6.48 8.32
CA SER A 74 -5.24 -6.95 8.95
C SER A 74 -6.04 -5.86 9.68
N HIS A 75 -5.50 -4.64 9.80
CA HIS A 75 -6.18 -3.57 10.53
C HIS A 75 -7.38 -3.08 9.70
N HIS A 76 -8.59 -3.17 10.25
CA HIS A 76 -9.86 -2.87 9.55
C HIS A 76 -10.18 -3.73 8.31
N ALA A 77 -9.54 -4.90 8.17
CA ALA A 77 -9.70 -5.74 6.97
C ALA A 77 -11.15 -6.14 6.65
N GLY A 78 -12.03 -6.29 7.66
CA GLY A 78 -13.44 -6.58 7.47
C GLY A 78 -14.20 -5.45 6.77
N ASP A 79 -14.10 -4.23 7.30
CA ASP A 79 -14.71 -3.03 6.73
C ASP A 79 -14.11 -2.72 5.35
N ASP A 80 -12.81 -2.90 5.21
CA ASP A 80 -12.10 -2.67 3.97
C ASP A 80 -12.50 -3.67 2.88
N PHE A 81 -12.70 -4.94 3.24
CA PHE A 81 -13.22 -5.93 2.31
C PHE A 81 -14.63 -5.58 1.83
N ALA A 82 -15.51 -5.09 2.72
CA ALA A 82 -16.85 -4.64 2.34
C ALA A 82 -16.80 -3.48 1.34
N LYS A 83 -15.93 -2.47 1.57
CA LYS A 83 -15.71 -1.35 0.64
C LYS A 83 -15.16 -1.82 -0.71
N LEU A 84 -14.18 -2.71 -0.70
CA LEU A 84 -13.60 -3.30 -1.92
C LEU A 84 -14.67 -4.02 -2.76
N ARG A 85 -15.51 -4.84 -2.11
CA ARG A 85 -16.61 -5.54 -2.77
C ARG A 85 -17.58 -4.56 -3.44
N ALA A 86 -17.93 -3.47 -2.76
CA ALA A 86 -18.79 -2.42 -3.33
C ALA A 86 -18.12 -1.72 -4.52
N ALA A 87 -16.84 -1.33 -4.41
CA ALA A 87 -16.07 -0.69 -5.48
C ALA A 87 -15.96 -1.59 -6.73
N ARG A 88 -15.70 -2.89 -6.53
CA ARG A 88 -15.63 -3.87 -7.62
C ARG A 88 -16.98 -4.04 -8.33
N ALA A 89 -18.07 -4.11 -7.57
CA ALA A 89 -19.42 -4.19 -8.16
C ALA A 89 -19.79 -2.94 -8.95
N ALA A 90 -19.35 -1.75 -8.52
CA ALA A 90 -19.59 -0.50 -9.24
C ALA A 90 -18.80 -0.40 -10.55
N LYS A 91 -17.58 -0.94 -10.62
CA LYS A 91 -16.75 -0.96 -11.84
C LYS A 91 -17.23 -1.94 -12.91
N SER A 92 -17.94 -3.01 -12.51
CA SER A 92 -18.51 -4.00 -13.43
C SER A 92 -19.87 -3.60 -14.03
N ARG A 93 -20.42 -2.44 -13.65
CA ARG A 93 -21.65 -1.87 -14.20
C ARG A 93 -21.32 -0.79 -15.23
#